data_AF-A0A3C2E9A9-F1
#
_entry.id   AF-A0A3C2E9A9-F1
#
_cell.length_a   1.000
_cell.length_b   1.000
_cell.length_c   1.000
_cell.angle_alpha   90.00
_cell.angle_beta   90.00
_cell.angle_gamma   90.00
#
_symmetry.space_group_name_H-M   'P 1'
#
loop_
_entity.id
_entity.type
_entity.pdbx_description
1 polymer ?
#
loop_
_entity_poly.entity_id
_entity_poly.type
_entity_poly.pdbx_seq_one_letter_code
_entity_poly.pdbx_strand_id
1 'polypeptide(L)'
;RVRACRWDAAARVWRVETETGATIRARHVIQATGGLHEPNWPDIPGRDGFDGPVLHTARWEQTLTFEDRRVAVIGSAASAV
;
A
#
# COMPACT_ATOMS: atom_id res chain seq x y z
N ARG A 1 -12.36 -2.53 0.83
CA ARG A 1 -11.63 -1.23 0.82
C ARG A 1 -12.61 -0.08 0.60
N VAL A 2 -12.32 1.11 1.11
CA VAL A 2 -13.05 2.35 0.81
C VAL A 2 -12.48 2.98 -0.45
N ARG A 3 -13.35 3.40 -1.39
CA ARG A 3 -12.96 4.10 -2.62
C ARG A 3 -13.05 5.62 -2.48
N ALA A 4 -14.10 6.10 -1.83
CA ALA A 4 -14.33 7.52 -1.65
C ALA A 4 -15.05 7.82 -0.34
N CYS A 5 -14.71 8.95 0.26
CA CYS A 5 -15.46 9.58 1.35
C CYS A 5 -15.82 10.99 0.88
N ARG A 6 -17.11 11.27 0.71
CA ARG A 6 -17.60 12.59 0.26
C ARG A 6 -18.54 13.16 1.31
N TRP A 7 -18.32 14.42 1.68
CA TRP A 7 -19.24 15.13 2.57
C TRP A 7 -20.50 15.54 1.79
N ASP A 8 -21.67 15.15 2.29
CA ASP A 8 -22.97 15.62 1.82
C ASP A 8 -23.45 16.73 2.75
N ALA A 9 -23.30 17.97 2.31
CA ALA A 9 -23.63 19.16 3.11
C ALA A 9 -25.13 19.28 3.42
N ALA A 10 -26.01 18.86 2.50
CA ALA A 10 -27.46 18.95 2.68
C ALA A 10 -27.94 17.95 3.74
N ALA A 11 -27.45 16.71 3.66
CA ALA A 11 -27.80 15.66 4.62
C ALA A 11 -26.94 15.68 5.90
N ARG A 12 -25.89 16.52 5.96
CA ARG A 12 -24.93 16.63 7.06
C ARG A 12 -24.31 15.29 7.46
N VAL A 13 -23.97 14.49 6.46
CA VAL A 13 -23.33 13.17 6.63
C VAL A 13 -22.23 12.96 5.60
N TRP A 14 -21.29 12.10 5.91
CA TRP A 14 -20.39 11.51 4.94
C TRP A 14 -21.08 10.38 4.17
N ARG A 15 -20.89 10.36 2.86
CA ARG A 15 -21.17 9.22 1.98
C ARG A 15 -19.85 8.49 1.72
N VAL A 16 -19.78 7.24 2.16
CA VAL A 16 -18.60 6.39 2.03
C VAL A 16 -18.90 5.30 1.01
N GLU A 17 -18.15 5.26 -0.07
CA GLU A 17 -18.27 4.28 -1.14
C GLU A 17 -17.25 3.16 -0.94
N THR A 18 -17.69 1.92 -0.98
CA THR A 18 -16.81 0.74 -0.90
C THR A 18 -16.54 0.15 -2.27
N GLU A 19 -15.49 -0.65 -2.40
CA GLU A 19 -15.21 -1.38 -3.65
C GLU A 19 -16.32 -2.35 -4.07
N THR A 20 -17.13 -2.81 -3.12
CA THR A 20 -18.28 -3.68 -3.38
C THR A 20 -19.48 -2.93 -3.97
N GLY A 21 -19.37 -1.61 -4.18
CA GLY A 21 -20.44 -0.75 -4.68
C GLY A 21 -21.42 -0.30 -3.60
N ALA A 22 -21.24 -0.70 -2.34
CA ALA A 22 -22.08 -0.25 -1.24
C ALA A 22 -21.79 1.22 -0.89
N THR A 23 -22.84 1.95 -0.51
CA THR A 23 -22.74 3.31 0.03
C THR A 23 -23.19 3.33 1.48
N ILE A 24 -22.32 3.76 2.37
CA ILE A 24 -22.58 3.88 3.80
C ILE A 24 -22.72 5.38 4.14
N ARG A 25 -23.73 5.73 4.93
CA ARG A 25 -23.90 7.09 5.48
C ARG A 25 -23.40 7.13 6.92
N ALA A 26 -22.54 8.10 7.25
CA ALA A 26 -21.97 8.24 8.58
C ALA A 26 -21.89 9.72 8.99
N ARG A 27 -22.11 10.04 10.28
CA ARG A 27 -21.90 11.42 10.77
C ARG A 27 -20.43 11.78 10.91
N HIS A 28 -19.60 10.80 11.22
CA HIS A 28 -18.17 10.95 11.44
C HIS A 28 -17.41 9.90 10.65
N VAL A 29 -16.23 10.26 10.15
CA VAL A 29 -15.28 9.36 9.50
C VAL A 29 -13.92 9.57 10.16
N ILE A 30 -13.29 8.48 10.58
CA ILE A 30 -11.94 8.50 11.18
C ILE A 30 -11.01 7.80 10.19
N GLN A 31 -10.04 8.54 9.63
CA GLN A 31 -9.06 7.96 8.73
C GLN A 31 -7.87 7.39 9.52
N ALA A 32 -7.85 6.07 9.69
CA ALA A 32 -6.77 5.33 10.33
C ALA A 32 -5.99 4.47 9.31
N THR A 33 -5.79 4.97 8.09
CA THR A 33 -5.19 4.21 6.98
C THR A 33 -3.66 4.06 7.07
N GLY A 34 -3.00 4.82 7.96
CA GLY A 34 -1.55 4.86 8.08
C GLY A 34 -0.88 5.67 6.95
N GLY A 35 0.22 6.36 7.26
CA GLY A 35 0.94 7.20 6.28
C GLY A 35 2.03 6.48 5.48
N LEU A 36 2.37 5.24 5.84
CA LEU A 36 3.54 4.51 5.34
C LEU A 36 3.19 3.14 4.71
N HIS A 37 1.92 2.95 4.32
CA HIS A 37 1.40 1.65 3.87
C HIS A 37 1.51 1.41 2.36
N GLU A 38 1.71 2.47 1.58
CA GLU A 38 1.85 2.41 0.12
C GLU A 38 3.33 2.29 -0.26
N PRO A 39 3.76 1.19 -0.91
CA PRO A 39 5.13 1.00 -1.38
C PRO A 39 5.54 2.12 -2.35
N ASN A 40 6.76 2.62 -2.19
CA ASN A 40 7.36 3.49 -3.18
C ASN A 40 8.36 2.68 -4.02
N TRP A 41 7.95 2.29 -5.22
CA TRP A 41 8.81 1.56 -6.13
C TRP A 41 9.70 2.53 -6.90
N PRO A 42 11.04 2.46 -6.76
CA PRO A 42 11.93 3.28 -7.57
C PRO A 42 11.87 2.82 -9.04
N ASP A 43 11.89 3.80 -9.94
CA ASP A 43 12.07 3.57 -11.37
C ASP A 43 13.57 3.43 -11.66
N ILE A 44 14.03 2.19 -11.77
CA ILE A 44 15.44 1.83 -12.00
C ILE A 44 15.55 1.31 -13.44
N PRO A 45 16.37 1.93 -14.30
CA PRO A 45 16.58 1.44 -15.66
C PRO A 45 17.00 -0.03 -15.68
N GLY A 46 16.30 -0.85 -16.46
CA GLY A 46 16.58 -2.29 -16.58
C GLY A 46 16.03 -3.17 -15.46
N ARG A 47 15.33 -2.62 -14.46
CA ARG A 47 14.74 -3.39 -13.35
C ARG A 47 13.86 -4.54 -13.82
N ASP A 48 12.99 -4.28 -14.79
CA ASP A 48 12.02 -5.26 -15.27
C ASP A 48 12.66 -6.39 -16.09
N GLY A 49 13.96 -6.27 -16.43
CA GLY A 49 14.76 -7.32 -17.05
C GLY A 49 15.58 -8.16 -16.07
N PHE A 50 15.41 -7.98 -14.75
CA PHE A 50 16.09 -8.80 -13.76
C PHE A 50 15.39 -10.15 -13.60
N ASP A 51 16.12 -11.24 -13.86
CA ASP A 51 15.58 -12.61 -13.83
C ASP A 51 15.37 -13.18 -12.42
N GLY A 52 15.78 -12.44 -11.37
CA GLY A 52 15.62 -12.85 -9.98
C GLY A 52 14.35 -12.28 -9.33
N PRO A 53 14.00 -12.77 -8.13
CA PRO A 53 12.88 -12.22 -7.37
C PRO A 53 13.16 -10.77 -6.94
N VAL A 54 12.14 -9.92 -7.08
CA VAL A 54 12.13 -8.53 -6.60
C VAL A 54 10.96 -8.36 -5.64
N LEU A 55 11.21 -7.83 -4.45
CA LEU A 55 10.19 -7.56 -3.44
C LEU A 55 10.41 -6.19 -2.79
N HIS A 56 9.32 -5.56 -2.34
CA HIS A 56 9.37 -4.36 -1.51
C HIS A 56 9.01 -4.76 -0.07
N THR A 57 9.72 -4.22 0.92
CA THR A 57 9.55 -4.61 2.33
C THR A 57 8.11 -4.46 2.85
N ALA A 58 7.38 -3.43 2.41
CA ALA A 58 5.94 -3.25 2.68
C ALA A 58 4.98 -4.25 1.98
N ARG A 59 5.48 -5.14 1.11
CA ARG A 59 4.75 -6.24 0.43
C ARG A 59 5.59 -7.52 0.50
N TRP A 60 6.05 -7.84 1.71
CA TRP A 60 6.93 -8.98 1.96
C TRP A 60 6.31 -10.31 1.53
N GLU A 61 7.11 -11.14 0.86
CA GLU A 61 6.69 -12.47 0.39
C GLU A 61 7.28 -13.54 1.31
N GLN A 62 6.43 -14.24 2.07
CA GLN A 62 6.87 -15.20 3.09
C GLN A 62 7.42 -16.52 2.51
N THR A 63 7.17 -16.78 1.23
CA THR A 63 7.58 -18.03 0.57
C THR A 63 9.02 -18.00 0.02
N LEU A 64 9.66 -16.82 -0.02
CA LEU A 64 11.03 -16.69 -0.52
C LEU A 64 12.05 -17.17 0.50
N THR A 65 12.98 -18.01 0.05
CA THR A 65 14.14 -18.46 0.83
C THR A 65 15.40 -17.73 0.36
N PHE A 66 16.24 -17.33 1.33
CA PHE A 66 17.46 -16.56 1.08
C PHE A 66 18.74 -17.37 1.31
N GLU A 67 18.61 -18.61 1.77
CA GLU A 67 19.74 -19.53 1.93
C GLU A 67 20.44 -19.74 0.57
N ASP A 68 21.77 -19.65 0.58
CA ASP A 68 22.63 -19.71 -0.62
C ASP A 68 22.29 -18.70 -1.74
N ARG A 69 21.56 -17.62 -1.41
CA ARG A 69 21.24 -16.54 -2.36
C ARG A 69 22.15 -15.33 -2.17
N ARG A 70 22.47 -14.68 -3.30
CA ARG A 70 23.04 -13.33 -3.30
C ARG A 70 21.90 -12.33 -3.27
N VAL A 71 21.84 -11.51 -2.21
CA VAL A 71 20.76 -10.54 -1.98
C VAL A 71 21.32 -9.12 -2.06
N ALA A 72 20.60 -8.23 -2.73
CA ALA A 72 20.88 -6.80 -2.75
C ALA A 72 19.69 -6.06 -2.13
N VAL A 73 19.97 -5.02 -1.34
CA VAL A 73 18.97 -4.17 -0.70
C VAL A 73 19.12 -2.75 -1.25
N ILE A 74 18.00 -2.14 -1.66
CA ILE A 74 17.94 -0.76 -2.11
C ILE A 74 17.22 0.06 -1.04
N GLY A 75 17.97 0.92 -0.34
CA GLY A 75 17.52 1.69 0.82
C GLY A 75 18.31 1.33 2.08
N SER A 76 18.50 2.31 2.97
CA SER A 76 19.35 2.19 4.18
C SER A 76 18.72 2.81 5.43
N ALA A 77 17.40 2.99 5.42
CA ALA A 77 16.65 3.57 6.54
C ALA A 77 16.00 2.46 7.40
N ALA A 78 15.08 2.82 8.29
CA ALA A 78 14.49 1.92 9.30
C ALA A 78 13.87 0.63 8.77
N SER A 79 13.47 0.54 7.49
CA SER A 79 12.96 -0.71 6.92
C SER A 79 14.06 -1.70 6.51
N ALA A 80 15.30 -1.23 6.40
CA ALA A 80 16.46 -2.01 5.95
C ALA A 80 17.40 -2.43 7.09
N VAL A 81 17.30 -1.77 8.25
CA VAL A 81 18.12 -2.01 9.46
C VAL A 81 17.28 -2.70 10.52
#